data_AF-A0A0D2BR53-F1
#
_entry.id   AF-A0A0D2BR53-F1
#
_cell.length_a   1.000
_cell.length_b   1.000
_cell.length_c   1.000
_cell.angle_alpha   90.00
_cell.angle_beta   90.00
_cell.angle_gamma   90.00
#
_symmetry.space_group_name_H-M   'P 1'
#
loop_
_entity.id
_entity.type
_entity.pdbx_description
1 polymer ?
#
loop_
_entity_poly.entity_id
_entity_poly.type
_entity_poly.pdbx_seq_one_letter_code
_entity_poly.pdbx_strand_id
1 'polypeptide(L)'
;MRHETGSQYLSPFVPGQSSELPPVAAGTAPLPTVTVVEHDPSWPSKFQEILQKLEGYLSTSGVRYTAIEHVGSTAVPGLAAKPNIDIIIEVPDAENAAKAKEALIHEPSPEEHYKCWGDGGIKGRISMKPHSRNEALEQSVYIINQQDSDGRMIARCHRALRDTLRMPQHEALRAEYGRLKVHLAYSSIDGVDYGQKKNPLIRRILQAAGWTDEDIDKKECLDYRIPGDYDLPY
;
A
#
# COMPACT_ATOMS: atom_id res chain seq x y z
N MET A 1 3.45 47.47 52.70
CA MET A 1 4.21 48.72 52.87
C MET A 1 5.67 48.35 53.16
N ARG A 2 6.61 48.94 52.41
CA ARG A 2 8.07 49.03 52.61
C ARG A 2 8.96 47.81 52.26
N HIS A 3 9.55 47.95 51.06
CA HIS A 3 10.94 47.74 50.64
C HIS A 3 11.89 46.89 51.48
N GLU A 4 12.59 45.97 50.80
CA GLU A 4 14.04 45.79 50.96
C GLU A 4 14.68 45.43 49.60
N THR A 5 15.61 46.28 49.18
CA THR A 5 16.50 46.14 48.03
C THR A 5 17.75 45.39 48.47
N GLY A 6 18.04 44.25 47.84
CA GLY A 6 19.29 43.51 48.03
C GLY A 6 19.95 43.24 46.69
N SER A 7 20.84 44.15 46.28
CA SER A 7 21.80 43.94 45.20
C SER A 7 22.85 42.93 45.65
N GLN A 8 23.01 41.81 44.93
CA GLN A 8 24.19 40.95 45.05
C GLN A 8 24.73 40.57 43.67
N TYR A 9 25.84 41.24 43.35
CA TYR A 9 27.04 40.74 42.68
C TYR A 9 26.89 39.78 41.49
N LEU A 10 27.11 40.34 40.30
CA LEU A 10 27.58 39.65 39.11
C LEU A 10 28.92 38.95 39.41
N SER A 11 28.96 37.62 39.31
CA SER A 11 30.20 36.86 39.25
C SER A 11 30.82 36.92 37.85
N PRO A 12 32.16 36.89 37.73
CA PRO A 12 32.86 37.12 36.47
C PRO A 12 32.75 35.93 35.50
N PHE A 13 32.68 36.27 34.23
CA PHE A 13 32.67 35.36 33.08
C PHE A 13 34.01 34.60 32.97
N VAL A 14 33.95 33.26 32.95
CA VAL A 14 35.11 32.38 32.70
C VAL A 14 35.12 31.99 31.22
N PRO A 15 36.12 32.37 30.41
CA PRO A 15 36.21 31.94 29.03
C PRO A 15 36.84 30.54 28.96
N GLY A 16 36.13 29.55 28.39
CA GLY A 16 36.70 28.22 28.14
C GLY A 16 35.80 27.02 28.39
N GLN A 17 34.47 27.18 28.52
CA GLN A 17 33.56 26.03 28.46
C GLN A 17 32.89 25.98 27.09
N SER A 18 33.29 24.98 26.30
CA SER A 18 32.54 24.49 25.16
C SER A 18 31.11 24.23 25.62
N SER A 19 30.13 24.93 25.04
CA SER A 19 28.71 24.63 25.28
C SER A 19 28.38 23.32 24.58
N GLU A 20 28.70 22.20 25.20
CA GLU A 20 28.10 20.92 24.82
C GLU A 20 26.60 21.02 25.11
N LEU A 21 25.81 20.91 24.05
CA LEU A 21 24.37 20.68 24.16
C LEU A 21 24.16 19.44 25.05
N PRO A 22 23.13 19.44 25.91
CA PRO A 22 22.84 18.26 26.73
C PRO A 22 22.65 17.05 25.81
N PRO A 23 23.06 15.84 26.23
CA PRO A 23 22.90 14.66 25.41
C PRO A 23 21.42 14.49 25.10
N VAL A 24 21.11 14.47 23.80
CA VAL A 24 19.78 14.09 23.31
C VAL A 24 19.55 12.68 23.83
N ALA A 25 18.63 12.53 24.80
CA ALA A 25 18.16 11.23 25.20
C ALA A 25 17.78 10.49 23.92
N ALA A 26 18.29 9.27 23.74
CA ALA A 26 17.94 8.40 22.63
C ALA A 26 16.46 8.04 22.71
N GLY A 27 15.59 9.00 22.37
CA GLY A 27 14.20 8.78 22.08
C GLY A 27 14.18 7.98 20.80
N THR A 28 13.78 6.71 20.90
CA THR A 28 13.50 5.89 19.73
C THR A 28 12.56 6.68 18.83
N ALA A 29 13.03 7.02 17.62
CA ALA A 29 12.17 7.64 16.62
C ALA A 29 10.87 6.81 16.53
N PRO A 30 9.69 7.46 16.46
CA PRO A 30 8.42 6.73 16.41
C PRO A 30 8.46 5.73 15.25
N LEU A 31 8.03 4.49 15.51
CA LEU A 31 7.92 3.47 14.47
C LEU A 31 6.92 3.96 13.41
N PRO A 32 7.17 3.69 12.12
CA PRO A 32 6.23 4.09 11.08
C PRO A 32 4.94 3.28 11.19
N THR A 33 3.82 3.94 10.92
CA THR A 33 2.49 3.33 10.81
C THR A 33 2.43 2.29 9.69
N VAL A 34 3.20 2.52 8.62
CA VAL A 34 3.39 1.58 7.52
C VAL A 34 4.86 1.56 7.13
N THR A 35 5.48 0.39 7.07
CA THR A 35 6.85 0.25 6.56
C THR A 35 6.90 0.60 5.07
N VAL A 36 7.75 1.58 4.71
CA VAL A 36 8.08 1.92 3.32
C VAL A 36 9.58 1.77 3.13
N VAL A 37 9.97 0.98 2.14
CA VAL A 37 11.37 0.70 1.81
C VAL A 37 11.70 1.21 0.41
N GLU A 38 12.98 1.43 0.15
CA GLU A 38 13.47 1.65 -1.22
C GLU A 38 13.10 0.47 -2.12
N HIS A 39 13.06 0.73 -3.43
CA HIS A 39 12.70 -0.31 -4.39
C HIS A 39 13.63 -1.52 -4.29
N ASP A 40 13.07 -2.71 -4.05
CA ASP A 40 13.80 -3.97 -4.08
C ASP A 40 13.77 -4.57 -5.50
N PRO A 41 14.93 -4.71 -6.19
CA PRO A 41 15.01 -5.27 -7.54
C PRO A 41 14.55 -6.73 -7.64
N SER A 42 14.37 -7.45 -6.51
CA SER A 42 13.81 -8.81 -6.48
C SER A 42 12.28 -8.87 -6.54
N TRP A 43 11.55 -7.74 -6.42
CA TRP A 43 10.08 -7.77 -6.46
C TRP A 43 9.50 -8.40 -7.75
N PRO A 44 10.05 -8.15 -8.96
CA PRO A 44 9.57 -8.82 -10.17
C PRO A 44 9.74 -10.34 -10.12
N SER A 45 10.88 -10.86 -9.63
CA SER A 45 11.09 -12.32 -9.53
C SER A 45 10.20 -12.95 -8.45
N LYS A 46 10.04 -12.28 -7.30
CA LYS A 46 9.08 -12.68 -6.26
C LYS A 46 7.65 -12.76 -6.81
N PHE A 47 7.23 -11.80 -7.64
CA PHE A 47 5.94 -11.91 -8.33
C PHE A 47 5.86 -13.13 -9.25
N GLN A 48 6.91 -13.46 -10.01
CA GLN A 48 6.92 -14.65 -10.87
C GLN A 48 6.77 -15.96 -10.07
N GLU A 49 7.39 -16.05 -8.90
CA GLU A 49 7.22 -17.21 -8.01
C GLU A 49 5.78 -17.33 -7.49
N ILE A 50 5.15 -16.20 -7.14
CA ILE A 50 3.75 -16.17 -6.68
C ILE A 50 2.80 -16.52 -7.84
N LEU A 51 3.06 -15.98 -9.04
CA LEU A 51 2.29 -16.25 -10.25
C LEU A 51 2.24 -17.75 -10.53
N GLN A 52 3.37 -18.45 -10.52
CA GLN A 52 3.42 -19.91 -10.76
C GLN A 52 2.57 -20.69 -9.75
N LYS A 53 2.58 -20.29 -8.48
CA LYS A 53 1.73 -20.93 -7.44
C LYS A 53 0.25 -20.68 -7.72
N LEU A 54 -0.12 -19.43 -7.98
CA LEU A 54 -1.50 -19.04 -8.28
C LEU A 54 -2.03 -19.77 -9.52
N GLU A 55 -1.24 -19.85 -10.60
CA GLU A 55 -1.60 -20.59 -11.80
C GLU A 55 -1.81 -22.08 -11.50
N GLY A 56 -0.96 -22.69 -10.68
CA GLY A 56 -1.13 -24.06 -10.22
C GLY A 56 -2.44 -24.29 -9.45
N TYR A 57 -2.78 -23.39 -8.53
CA TYR A 57 -4.00 -23.47 -7.71
C TYR A 57 -5.24 -23.35 -8.61
N LEU A 58 -5.26 -22.33 -9.46
CA LEU A 58 -6.37 -22.06 -10.39
C LEU A 58 -6.55 -23.18 -11.42
N SER A 59 -5.46 -23.70 -11.98
CA SER A 59 -5.51 -24.80 -12.97
C SER A 59 -6.03 -26.09 -12.34
N THR A 60 -5.59 -26.42 -11.13
CA THR A 60 -6.01 -27.64 -10.42
C THR A 60 -7.51 -27.64 -10.14
N SER A 61 -8.06 -26.48 -9.78
CA SER A 61 -9.51 -26.31 -9.53
C SER A 61 -10.33 -25.98 -10.79
N GLY A 62 -9.74 -26.03 -11.99
CA GLY A 62 -10.45 -25.77 -13.25
C GLY A 62 -11.00 -24.34 -13.39
N VAL A 63 -10.34 -23.36 -12.79
CA VAL A 63 -10.74 -21.95 -12.85
C VAL A 63 -10.30 -21.33 -14.16
N ARG A 64 -11.23 -20.69 -14.87
CA ARG A 64 -10.89 -19.84 -16.01
C ARG A 64 -10.56 -18.44 -15.52
N TYR A 65 -9.46 -17.89 -16.01
CA TYR A 65 -9.06 -16.50 -15.79
C TYR A 65 -8.60 -15.86 -17.11
N THR A 66 -8.68 -14.54 -17.21
CA THR A 66 -8.29 -13.76 -18.38
C THR A 66 -6.94 -13.08 -18.21
N ALA A 67 -6.55 -12.77 -16.97
CA ALA A 67 -5.26 -12.15 -16.66
C ALA A 67 -4.84 -12.41 -15.21
N ILE A 68 -3.54 -12.54 -14.96
CA ILE A 68 -2.92 -12.42 -13.64
C ILE A 68 -1.79 -11.39 -13.75
N GLU A 69 -1.86 -10.31 -12.99
CA GLU A 69 -0.95 -9.17 -13.15
C GLU A 69 -0.37 -8.66 -11.85
N HIS A 70 0.93 -8.37 -11.88
CA HIS A 70 1.59 -7.55 -10.86
C HIS A 70 1.17 -6.10 -11.02
N VAL A 71 0.55 -5.55 -9.97
CA VAL A 71 0.11 -4.17 -9.90
C VAL A 71 0.63 -3.50 -8.63
N GLY A 72 0.16 -2.29 -8.35
CA GLY A 72 0.59 -1.54 -7.18
C GLY A 72 2.00 -0.95 -7.32
N SER A 73 2.56 -0.48 -6.21
CA SER A 73 3.83 0.25 -6.22
C SER A 73 5.04 -0.65 -6.44
N THR A 74 5.02 -1.91 -5.96
CA THR A 74 6.13 -2.85 -6.13
C THR A 74 6.30 -3.32 -7.57
N ALA A 75 5.31 -3.07 -8.42
CA ALA A 75 5.41 -3.28 -9.86
C ALA A 75 6.13 -2.13 -10.59
N VAL A 76 6.50 -1.03 -9.93
CA VAL A 76 7.11 0.14 -10.58
C VAL A 76 8.60 0.23 -10.23
N PRO A 77 9.52 -0.03 -11.19
CA PRO A 77 10.96 0.08 -10.95
C PRO A 77 11.37 1.44 -10.38
N GLY A 78 12.22 1.40 -9.34
CA GLY A 78 12.75 2.59 -8.67
C GLY A 78 11.76 3.33 -7.75
N LEU A 79 10.56 2.81 -7.52
CA LEU A 79 9.58 3.43 -6.62
C LEU A 79 9.64 2.82 -5.21
N ALA A 80 10.02 3.62 -4.21
CA ALA A 80 9.92 3.24 -2.79
C ALA A 80 8.49 2.83 -2.44
N ALA A 81 8.27 1.75 -1.68
CA ALA A 81 6.94 1.19 -1.44
C ALA A 81 6.85 0.41 -0.12
N LYS A 82 5.60 0.13 0.32
CA LYS A 82 5.36 -0.96 1.26
C LYS A 82 5.78 -2.27 0.56
N PRO A 83 6.56 -3.15 1.21
CA PRO A 83 6.99 -4.42 0.60
C PRO A 83 5.81 -5.40 0.52
N ASN A 84 4.90 -5.14 -0.41
CA ASN A 84 3.70 -5.94 -0.67
C ASN A 84 3.55 -6.16 -2.18
N ILE A 85 3.49 -7.42 -2.61
CA ILE A 85 3.20 -7.77 -4.00
C ILE A 85 1.68 -7.74 -4.20
N ASP A 86 1.18 -6.68 -4.85
CA ASP A 86 -0.23 -6.55 -5.21
C ASP A 86 -0.51 -7.27 -6.53
N ILE A 87 -1.50 -8.15 -6.55
CA ILE A 87 -1.82 -9.01 -7.70
C ILE A 87 -3.29 -8.88 -8.03
N ILE A 88 -3.62 -8.72 -9.31
CA ILE A 88 -4.98 -8.85 -9.82
C ILE A 88 -5.11 -10.19 -10.53
N ILE A 89 -6.18 -10.93 -10.24
CA ILE A 89 -6.65 -12.07 -11.01
C ILE A 89 -7.99 -11.68 -11.63
N GLU A 90 -8.06 -11.58 -12.95
CA GLU A 90 -9.31 -11.30 -13.66
C GLU A 90 -9.96 -12.60 -14.10
N VAL A 91 -11.25 -12.75 -13.80
CA VAL A 91 -12.05 -13.93 -14.12
C VAL A 91 -13.28 -13.52 -14.93
N PRO A 92 -13.81 -14.39 -15.82
CA PRO A 92 -14.85 -14.01 -16.76
C PRO A 92 -16.22 -13.74 -16.11
N ASP A 93 -16.48 -14.31 -14.93
CA ASP A 93 -17.79 -14.29 -14.28
C ASP A 93 -17.68 -14.55 -12.77
N ALA A 94 -18.80 -14.38 -12.05
CA ALA A 94 -18.88 -14.58 -10.60
C ALA A 94 -18.65 -16.04 -10.17
N GLU A 95 -18.99 -17.02 -11.02
CA GLU A 95 -18.73 -18.43 -10.72
C GLU A 95 -17.24 -18.71 -10.66
N ASN A 96 -16.48 -18.21 -11.65
CA ASN A 96 -15.02 -18.33 -11.64
C ASN A 96 -14.39 -17.50 -10.52
N ALA A 97 -14.99 -16.38 -10.10
CA ALA A 97 -14.53 -15.63 -8.92
C ALA A 97 -14.67 -16.46 -7.63
N ALA A 98 -15.81 -17.14 -7.46
CA ALA A 98 -16.03 -18.03 -6.33
C ALA A 98 -15.05 -19.22 -6.35
N LYS A 99 -14.87 -19.87 -7.51
CA LYS A 99 -13.90 -20.97 -7.65
C LYS A 99 -12.46 -20.52 -7.42
N ALA A 100 -12.06 -19.35 -7.93
CA ALA A 100 -10.73 -18.78 -7.69
C ALA A 100 -10.49 -18.57 -6.18
N LYS A 101 -11.48 -18.01 -5.48
CA LYS A 101 -11.41 -17.80 -4.03
C LYS A 101 -11.21 -19.13 -3.30
N GLU A 102 -12.01 -20.16 -3.59
CA GLU A 102 -11.87 -21.48 -2.97
C GLU A 102 -10.53 -22.15 -3.32
N ALA A 103 -10.08 -22.06 -4.57
CA ALA A 103 -8.80 -22.60 -5.03
C ALA A 103 -7.62 -21.97 -4.27
N LEU A 104 -7.63 -20.64 -4.11
CA LEU A 104 -6.59 -19.95 -3.36
C LEU A 104 -6.60 -20.34 -1.87
N ILE A 105 -7.76 -20.65 -1.30
CA ILE A 105 -7.81 -21.09 0.11
C ILE A 105 -7.25 -22.51 0.22
N HIS A 106 -7.73 -23.45 -0.61
CA HIS A 106 -7.59 -24.88 -0.32
C HIS A 106 -6.62 -25.65 -1.20
N GLU A 107 -6.06 -25.06 -2.26
CA GLU A 107 -5.10 -25.75 -3.12
C GLU A 107 -3.64 -25.31 -2.86
N PRO A 108 -2.69 -26.27 -2.79
CA PRO A 108 -2.93 -27.71 -2.65
C PRO A 108 -3.46 -28.07 -1.26
N SER A 109 -4.41 -29.00 -1.21
CA SER A 109 -4.90 -29.60 0.05
C SER A 109 -3.75 -30.29 0.81
N PRO A 110 -3.76 -30.34 2.16
CA PRO A 110 -4.88 -30.00 3.06
C PRO A 110 -4.77 -28.62 3.73
N GLU A 111 -3.74 -27.83 3.42
CA GLU A 111 -3.47 -26.56 4.10
C GLU A 111 -4.36 -25.42 3.58
N GLU A 112 -4.65 -24.45 4.45
CA GLU A 112 -5.25 -23.18 4.03
C GLU A 112 -4.14 -22.19 3.64
N HIS A 113 -4.03 -21.85 2.35
CA HIS A 113 -2.94 -21.00 1.83
C HIS A 113 -3.28 -19.52 1.91
N TYR A 114 -4.56 -19.17 1.73
CA TYR A 114 -5.07 -17.80 1.77
C TYR A 114 -6.31 -17.68 2.65
N LYS A 115 -6.49 -16.48 3.21
CA LYS A 115 -7.71 -16.04 3.89
C LYS A 115 -8.44 -15.02 3.01
N CYS A 116 -9.76 -15.21 2.88
CA CYS A 116 -10.65 -14.25 2.24
C CYS A 116 -11.03 -13.13 3.23
N TRP A 117 -10.93 -11.89 2.76
CA TRP A 117 -11.23 -10.67 3.50
C TRP A 117 -12.43 -9.91 2.90
N GLY A 118 -13.38 -10.64 2.29
CA GLY A 118 -14.47 -10.02 1.54
C GLY A 118 -13.91 -9.17 0.40
N ASP A 119 -14.34 -7.92 0.28
CA ASP A 119 -13.82 -6.96 -0.69
C ASP A 119 -12.66 -6.09 -0.13
N GLY A 120 -12.35 -6.27 1.16
CA GLY A 120 -11.35 -5.50 1.89
C GLY A 120 -11.68 -4.01 1.98
N GLY A 121 -12.97 -3.66 2.02
CA GLY A 121 -13.45 -2.28 2.11
C GLY A 121 -13.42 -1.50 0.79
N ILE A 122 -13.19 -2.19 -0.34
CA ILE A 122 -13.23 -1.59 -1.68
C ILE A 122 -14.11 -2.44 -2.56
N LYS A 123 -15.22 -1.89 -3.04
CA LYS A 123 -16.20 -2.59 -3.89
C LYS A 123 -15.58 -3.10 -5.20
N GLY A 124 -16.15 -4.18 -5.73
CA GLY A 124 -15.80 -4.73 -7.04
C GLY A 124 -14.67 -5.77 -7.04
N ARG A 125 -14.18 -6.19 -5.88
CA ARG A 125 -13.11 -7.20 -5.78
C ARG A 125 -13.35 -8.20 -4.65
N ILE A 126 -12.65 -9.33 -4.70
CA ILE A 126 -12.45 -10.20 -3.54
C ILE A 126 -10.98 -10.06 -3.11
N SER A 127 -10.76 -9.68 -1.86
CA SER A 127 -9.44 -9.49 -1.26
C SER A 127 -8.97 -10.78 -0.59
N MET A 128 -7.87 -11.34 -1.06
CA MET A 128 -7.24 -12.54 -0.53
C MET A 128 -5.85 -12.17 -0.01
N LYS A 129 -5.52 -12.61 1.20
CA LYS A 129 -4.16 -12.48 1.77
C LYS A 129 -3.68 -13.86 2.22
N PRO A 130 -2.37 -14.15 2.20
CA PRO A 130 -1.86 -15.41 2.72
C PRO A 130 -2.31 -15.67 4.15
N HIS A 131 -2.51 -16.95 4.49
CA HIS A 131 -2.81 -17.34 5.86
C HIS A 131 -1.60 -17.06 6.77
N SER A 132 -0.40 -17.43 6.32
CA SER A 132 0.86 -17.09 6.99
C SER A 132 1.37 -15.72 6.55
N ARG A 133 1.50 -14.78 7.48
CA ARG A 133 2.13 -13.49 7.19
C ARG A 133 3.64 -13.63 7.22
N ASN A 134 4.31 -13.05 6.23
CA ASN A 134 5.75 -12.89 6.20
C ASN A 134 6.08 -11.43 6.54
N GLU A 135 6.82 -11.22 7.63
CA GLU A 135 7.15 -9.88 8.13
C GLU A 135 8.01 -9.06 7.16
N ALA A 136 8.75 -9.71 6.25
CA ALA A 136 9.65 -9.06 5.31
C ALA A 136 8.99 -8.72 3.95
N LEU A 137 7.99 -9.50 3.53
CA LEU A 137 7.29 -9.29 2.26
C LEU A 137 5.86 -9.85 2.35
N GLU A 138 4.89 -8.96 2.23
CA GLU A 138 3.48 -9.35 2.13
C GLU A 138 3.07 -9.57 0.66
N GLN A 139 1.90 -10.16 0.46
CA GLN A 139 1.23 -10.19 -0.84
C GLN A 139 -0.27 -10.01 -0.64
N SER A 140 -0.91 -9.36 -1.60
CA SER A 140 -2.34 -9.13 -1.64
C SER A 140 -2.86 -9.52 -3.01
N VAL A 141 -3.83 -10.42 -3.06
CA VAL A 141 -4.44 -10.88 -4.31
C VAL A 141 -5.88 -10.36 -4.38
N TYR A 142 -6.22 -9.74 -5.50
CA TYR A 142 -7.54 -9.18 -5.78
C TYR A 142 -8.17 -9.94 -6.94
N ILE A 143 -9.21 -10.73 -6.64
CA ILE A 143 -9.98 -11.41 -7.69
C ILE A 143 -11.04 -10.44 -8.22
N ILE A 144 -11.07 -10.25 -9.53
CA ILE A 144 -11.91 -9.28 -10.24
C ILE A 144 -12.82 -10.01 -11.22
N ASN A 145 -14.13 -9.92 -10.99
CA ASN A 145 -15.14 -10.39 -11.94
C ASN A 145 -15.27 -9.40 -13.10
N GLN A 146 -14.96 -9.83 -14.34
CA GLN A 146 -15.04 -8.98 -15.52
C GLN A 146 -16.46 -8.54 -15.90
N GLN A 147 -17.51 -9.19 -15.38
CA GLN A 147 -18.89 -8.73 -15.58
C GLN A 147 -19.26 -7.56 -14.65
N ASP A 148 -18.53 -7.38 -13.55
CA ASP A 148 -18.74 -6.29 -12.59
C ASP A 148 -18.08 -4.98 -13.08
N SER A 149 -18.86 -3.91 -13.21
CA SER A 149 -18.35 -2.60 -13.62
C SER A 149 -17.39 -2.00 -12.60
N ASP A 150 -17.66 -2.19 -11.30
CA ASP A 150 -16.82 -1.66 -10.22
C ASP A 150 -15.49 -2.41 -10.22
N GLY A 151 -15.54 -3.73 -10.41
CA GLY A 151 -14.34 -4.55 -10.54
C GLY A 151 -13.46 -4.15 -11.72
N ARG A 152 -14.04 -3.95 -12.91
CA ARG A 152 -13.30 -3.44 -14.06
C ARG A 152 -12.69 -2.07 -13.80
N MET A 153 -13.40 -1.18 -13.09
CA MET A 153 -12.89 0.15 -12.71
C MET A 153 -11.65 0.03 -11.80
N ILE A 154 -11.73 -0.79 -10.75
CA ILE A 154 -10.61 -1.02 -9.83
C ILE A 154 -9.41 -1.61 -10.56
N ALA A 155 -9.61 -2.62 -11.41
CA ALA A 155 -8.53 -3.23 -12.16
C ALA A 155 -7.85 -2.23 -13.12
N ARG A 156 -8.64 -1.44 -13.85
CA ARG A 156 -8.11 -0.36 -14.69
C ARG A 156 -7.34 0.68 -13.89
N CYS A 157 -7.80 1.06 -12.69
CA CYS A 157 -7.10 2.02 -11.83
C CYS A 157 -5.72 1.52 -11.42
N HIS A 158 -5.62 0.25 -11.00
CA HIS A 158 -4.35 -0.36 -10.61
C HIS A 158 -3.35 -0.40 -11.77
N ARG A 159 -3.80 -0.78 -12.97
CA ARG A 159 -2.98 -0.76 -14.19
C ARG A 159 -2.54 0.64 -14.57
N ALA A 160 -3.48 1.60 -14.60
CA ALA A 160 -3.20 2.98 -14.97
C ALA A 160 -2.14 3.62 -14.07
N LEU A 161 -2.21 3.39 -12.76
CA LEU A 161 -1.18 3.85 -11.83
C LEU A 161 0.19 3.22 -12.13
N ARG A 162 0.25 1.88 -12.27
CA ARG A 162 1.49 1.15 -12.56
C ARG A 162 2.12 1.63 -13.87
N ASP A 163 1.34 1.62 -14.94
CA ASP A 163 1.84 1.83 -16.29
C ASP A 163 2.27 3.28 -16.49
N THR A 164 1.51 4.25 -15.97
CA THR A 164 1.89 5.67 -16.00
C THR A 164 3.21 5.90 -15.29
N LEU A 165 3.38 5.36 -14.08
CA LEU A 165 4.60 5.57 -13.29
C LEU A 165 5.82 4.82 -13.83
N ARG A 166 5.63 3.83 -14.72
CA ARG A 166 6.72 3.18 -15.45
C ARG A 166 7.23 4.01 -16.62
N MET A 167 6.46 4.96 -17.14
CA MET A 167 6.87 5.73 -18.30
C MET A 167 7.94 6.77 -17.92
N PRO A 168 9.06 6.88 -18.69
CA PRO A 168 10.15 7.80 -18.37
C PRO A 168 9.72 9.26 -18.20
N GLN A 169 8.75 9.75 -19.00
CA GLN A 169 8.28 11.13 -18.90
C GLN A 169 7.56 11.46 -17.59
N HIS A 170 7.18 10.45 -16.81
CA HIS A 170 6.52 10.61 -15.50
C HIS A 170 7.48 10.37 -14.32
N GLU A 171 8.79 10.41 -14.54
CA GLU A 171 9.81 10.26 -13.50
C GLU A 171 9.58 11.22 -12.31
N ALA A 172 9.25 12.48 -12.58
CA ALA A 172 8.98 13.47 -11.54
C ALA A 172 7.78 13.09 -10.67
N LEU A 173 6.69 12.60 -11.27
CA LEU A 173 5.51 12.09 -10.55
C LEU A 173 5.85 10.84 -9.72
N ARG A 174 6.64 9.92 -10.28
CA ARG A 174 7.12 8.74 -9.54
C ARG A 174 7.95 9.11 -8.33
N ALA A 175 8.89 10.06 -8.48
CA ALA A 175 9.73 10.53 -7.38
C ALA A 175 8.91 11.28 -6.32
N GLU A 176 7.95 12.12 -6.72
CA GLU A 176 7.01 12.78 -5.82
C GLU A 176 6.18 11.76 -5.02
N TYR A 177 5.69 10.71 -5.69
CA TYR A 177 4.90 9.66 -5.06
C TYR A 177 5.71 8.81 -4.08
N GLY A 178 6.98 8.53 -4.39
CA GLY A 178 7.92 7.90 -3.45
C GLY A 178 8.08 8.73 -2.17
N ARG A 179 8.40 10.02 -2.30
CA ARG A 179 8.57 10.93 -1.15
C ARG A 179 7.31 11.07 -0.31
N LEU A 180 6.14 11.20 -0.95
CA LEU A 180 4.86 11.28 -0.26
C LEU A 180 4.62 10.04 0.62
N LYS A 181 4.91 8.84 0.09
CA LYS A 181 4.73 7.59 0.86
C LYS A 181 5.65 7.53 2.07
N VAL A 182 6.92 7.91 1.92
CA VAL A 182 7.86 7.96 3.05
C VAL A 182 7.38 8.96 4.11
N HIS A 183 6.87 10.13 3.70
CA HIS A 183 6.31 11.09 4.64
C HIS A 183 5.07 10.55 5.38
N LEU A 184 4.10 10.02 4.62
CA LEU A 184 2.84 9.51 5.18
C LEU A 184 3.04 8.29 6.07
N ALA A 185 4.10 7.51 5.87
CA ALA A 185 4.47 6.40 6.75
C ALA A 185 4.61 6.82 8.22
N TYR A 186 4.99 8.07 8.50
CA TYR A 186 5.17 8.60 9.86
C TYR A 186 4.08 9.56 10.32
N SER A 187 3.27 10.10 9.40
CA SER A 187 2.25 11.11 9.71
C SER A 187 0.81 10.58 9.66
N SER A 188 0.62 9.31 9.30
CA SER A 188 -0.70 8.68 9.24
C SER A 188 -1.04 7.94 10.52
N ILE A 189 -2.33 7.90 10.87
CA ILE A 189 -2.80 7.24 12.09
C ILE A 189 -2.89 5.72 11.93
N ASP A 190 -3.19 5.23 10.72
CA ASP A 190 -3.20 3.81 10.37
C ASP A 190 -2.93 3.61 8.85
N GLY A 191 -3.06 2.37 8.39
CA GLY A 191 -2.89 2.01 6.99
C GLY A 191 -3.99 2.51 6.04
N VAL A 192 -5.21 2.73 6.55
CA VAL A 192 -6.33 3.26 5.77
C VAL A 192 -6.12 4.75 5.50
N ASP A 193 -5.81 5.52 6.53
CA ASP A 193 -5.44 6.93 6.46
C ASP A 193 -4.23 7.12 5.52
N TYR A 194 -3.20 6.29 5.68
CA TYR A 194 -2.05 6.25 4.76
C TYR A 194 -2.49 5.99 3.32
N GLY A 195 -3.42 5.05 3.11
CA GLY A 195 -4.03 4.75 1.82
C GLY A 195 -4.68 5.98 1.18
N GLN A 196 -5.59 6.61 1.92
CA GLN A 196 -6.46 7.68 1.45
C GLN A 196 -5.73 9.02 1.30
N LYS A 197 -4.77 9.36 2.17
CA LYS A 197 -3.95 10.59 2.05
C LYS A 197 -3.07 10.62 0.79
N LYS A 198 -2.89 9.49 0.10
CA LYS A 198 -2.23 9.45 -1.22
C LYS A 198 -3.14 9.89 -2.37
N ASN A 199 -4.46 9.90 -2.18
CA ASN A 199 -5.44 10.13 -3.25
C ASN A 199 -5.18 11.42 -4.04
N PRO A 200 -4.84 12.58 -3.44
CA PRO A 200 -4.55 13.78 -4.23
C PRO A 200 -3.44 13.60 -5.28
N LEU A 201 -2.39 12.84 -4.94
CA LEU A 201 -1.31 12.57 -5.88
C LEU A 201 -1.65 11.42 -6.85
N ILE A 202 -2.37 10.40 -6.37
CA ILE A 202 -2.89 9.33 -7.23
C ILE A 202 -3.82 9.91 -8.31
N ARG A 203 -4.65 10.90 -7.97
CA ARG A 203 -5.51 11.61 -8.91
C ARG A 203 -4.72 12.25 -10.05
N ARG A 204 -3.62 12.95 -9.73
CA ARG A 204 -2.70 13.50 -10.74
C ARG A 204 -2.07 12.43 -11.62
N ILE A 205 -1.72 11.27 -11.05
CA ILE A 205 -1.18 10.13 -11.81
C ILE A 205 -2.25 9.57 -12.77
N LEU A 206 -3.49 9.39 -12.30
CA LEU A 206 -4.58 8.88 -13.13
C LEU A 206 -4.99 9.88 -14.23
N GLN A 207 -4.98 11.18 -13.94
CA GLN A 207 -5.19 12.23 -14.96
C GLN A 207 -4.10 12.19 -16.03
N ALA A 208 -2.82 11.98 -15.65
CA ALA A 208 -1.74 11.76 -16.62
C ALA A 208 -1.93 10.48 -17.45
N ALA A 209 -2.65 9.49 -16.92
CA ALA A 209 -3.09 8.28 -17.63
C ALA A 209 -4.35 8.49 -18.50
N GLY A 210 -4.89 9.72 -18.56
CA GLY A 210 -6.09 10.06 -19.34
C GLY A 210 -7.42 9.82 -18.64
N TRP A 211 -7.44 9.63 -17.31
CA TRP A 211 -8.69 9.51 -16.55
C TRP A 211 -9.34 10.87 -16.35
N THR A 212 -10.67 10.91 -16.46
CA THR A 212 -11.45 12.10 -16.13
C THR A 212 -11.66 12.23 -14.63
N ASP A 213 -12.00 13.42 -14.15
CA ASP A 213 -12.39 13.61 -12.74
C ASP A 213 -13.60 12.74 -12.37
N GLU A 214 -14.55 12.55 -13.28
CA GLU A 214 -15.71 11.68 -13.06
C GLU A 214 -15.31 10.20 -12.86
N ASP A 215 -14.35 9.69 -13.65
CA ASP A 215 -13.83 8.33 -13.47
C ASP A 215 -13.16 8.16 -12.11
N ILE A 216 -12.38 9.16 -11.69
CA ILE A 216 -11.62 9.14 -10.44
C ILE A 216 -12.58 9.26 -9.25
N ASP A 217 -13.56 10.14 -9.30
CA ASP A 217 -14.58 10.31 -8.26
C ASP A 217 -15.36 9.00 -8.07
N LYS A 218 -15.80 8.37 -9.17
CA LYS A 218 -16.46 7.05 -9.11
C LYS A 218 -15.56 6.02 -8.43
N LYS A 219 -14.28 5.95 -8.82
CA LYS A 219 -13.30 5.03 -8.21
C LYS A 219 -13.07 5.32 -6.73
N GLU A 220 -13.04 6.58 -6.32
CA GLU A 220 -12.85 6.97 -4.92
C GLU A 220 -14.07 6.61 -4.06
N CYS A 221 -15.29 6.72 -4.61
CA CYS A 221 -16.51 6.26 -3.93
C CYS A 221 -16.59 4.73 -3.71
N LEU A 222 -15.74 3.93 -4.38
CA LEU A 222 -15.69 2.49 -4.15
C LEU A 222 -14.94 2.12 -2.86
N ASP A 223 -14.09 3.02 -2.34
CA ASP A 223 -13.36 2.84 -1.09
C ASP A 223 -14.18 3.41 0.07
N TYR A 224 -14.77 2.52 0.87
CA TYR A 224 -15.63 2.89 1.99
C TYR A 224 -14.96 2.66 3.36
N ARG A 225 -13.64 2.46 3.38
CA ARG A 225 -12.89 2.28 4.63
C ARG A 225 -12.84 3.58 5.42
N ILE A 226 -12.90 3.45 6.75
CA ILE A 226 -12.86 4.59 7.67
C ILE A 226 -11.55 4.51 8.47
N PRO A 227 -10.69 5.54 8.44
CA PRO A 227 -9.53 5.61 9.32
C PRO A 227 -9.89 5.48 10.81
N GLY A 228 -9.11 4.68 11.54
CA GLY A 228 -9.32 4.36 12.95
C GLY A 228 -10.41 3.31 13.20
N ASP A 229 -11.10 2.85 12.15
CA ASP A 229 -12.08 1.78 12.23
C ASP A 229 -11.41 0.43 11.95
N TYR A 230 -11.15 -0.32 13.03
CA TYR A 230 -10.53 -1.64 12.96
C TYR A 230 -11.55 -2.76 12.68
N ASP A 231 -12.85 -2.45 12.55
CA ASP A 231 -13.87 -3.44 12.19
C ASP A 231 -13.73 -3.85 10.70
N LEU A 232 -13.00 -3.06 9.90
CA LEU A 232 -12.57 -3.42 8.55
C LEU A 232 -11.08 -3.80 8.55
N PRO A 233 -10.74 -5.04 8.14
CA PRO A 233 -9.39 -5.56 8.33
C PRO A 233 -8.40 -5.05 7.29
N TYR A 234 -7.53 -4.14 7.71
CA TYR A 234 -6.37 -3.69 6.95
C TYR A 234 -5.21 -4.71 6.94
#